data_AF-A0AAQ4FHL0-F1
#
_entry.id   AF-A0AAQ4FHL0-F1
#
_cell.length_a   1.000
_cell.length_b   1.000
_cell.length_c   1.000
_cell.angle_alpha   90.00
_cell.angle_beta   90.00
_cell.angle_gamma   90.00
#
_symmetry.space_group_name_H-M   'P 1'
#
loop_
_entity.id
_entity.type
_entity.pdbx_description
1 polymer ?
#
loop_
_entity_poly.entity_id
_entity_poly.type
_entity_poly.pdbx_seq_one_letter_code
_entity_poly.pdbx_strand_id
1 'polypeptide(L)'
;MEDHEMALLNEPDVATRRGNSVARDTTPELSWLSGTLDVSWRSEEVDLGSDHSEIGITVRGSRYRAVLGTARITNWDKMRKFTQEQEEAPEEESEQAEIHQTYAEWASDQKKALEKFTQEITTTSQTP
;
A
#
# COMPACT_ATOMS: atom_id res chain seq x y z
N MET A 1 -10.58 6.00 -31.67
CA MET A 1 -10.79 5.88 -30.22
C MET A 1 -11.19 4.43 -30.03
N GLU A 2 -10.28 3.62 -29.50
CA GLU A 2 -10.54 2.20 -29.27
C GLU A 2 -11.50 2.04 -28.10
N ASP A 3 -12.52 1.20 -28.29
CA ASP A 3 -13.42 0.81 -27.22
C ASP A 3 -12.80 -0.40 -26.51
N HIS A 4 -12.55 -0.26 -25.21
CA HIS A 4 -11.86 -1.26 -24.39
C HIS A 4 -12.82 -2.16 -23.61
N GLU A 5 -14.12 -2.14 -23.93
CA GLU A 5 -15.16 -2.97 -23.30
C GLU A 5 -15.17 -2.84 -21.76
N MET A 6 -15.09 -1.59 -21.28
CA MET A 6 -15.11 -1.28 -19.84
C MET A 6 -16.45 -0.67 -19.42
N ALA A 7 -16.95 -1.10 -18.27
CA ALA A 7 -18.14 -0.54 -17.64
C ALA A 7 -17.74 0.45 -16.53
N LEU A 8 -18.37 1.63 -16.51
CA LEU A 8 -18.23 2.59 -15.42
C LEU A 8 -18.99 2.07 -14.20
N LEU A 9 -18.33 2.05 -13.04
CA LEU A 9 -18.90 1.60 -11.77
C LEU A 9 -19.52 2.72 -10.94
N ASN A 10 -19.12 3.97 -11.16
CA ASN A 10 -19.60 5.11 -10.39
C ASN A 10 -21.12 5.30 -10.50
N GLU A 11 -21.72 5.65 -9.37
CA GLU A 11 -23.07 6.25 -9.37
C GLU A 11 -22.96 7.73 -9.73
N PRO A 12 -23.61 8.20 -10.81
CA PRO A 12 -23.39 9.55 -11.35
C PRO A 12 -23.96 10.66 -10.47
N ASP A 13 -24.85 10.33 -9.54
CA ASP A 13 -25.46 11.21 -8.56
C ASP A 13 -24.68 11.28 -7.24
N VAL A 14 -23.62 10.47 -7.10
CA VAL A 14 -22.77 10.44 -5.92
C VAL A 14 -21.46 11.19 -6.19
N ALA A 15 -21.28 12.29 -5.46
CA ALA A 15 -20.03 13.03 -5.50
C ALA A 15 -18.93 12.25 -4.76
N THR A 16 -17.74 12.22 -5.35
CA THR A 16 -16.55 11.63 -4.73
C THR A 16 -15.62 12.71 -4.17
N ARG A 17 -15.94 13.99 -4.43
CA ARG A 17 -15.27 15.14 -3.85
C ARG A 17 -16.29 16.19 -3.40
N ARG A 18 -16.21 16.57 -2.13
CA ARG A 18 -17.03 17.61 -1.52
C ARG A 18 -16.49 18.99 -1.92
N GLY A 19 -17.39 19.84 -2.38
CA GLY A 19 -17.13 21.23 -2.65
C GLY A 19 -16.96 22.06 -1.37
N ASN A 20 -16.79 23.36 -1.55
CA ASN A 20 -16.74 24.32 -0.47
C ASN A 20 -17.67 25.51 -0.78
N SER A 21 -17.54 26.63 -0.06
CA SER A 21 -18.39 27.81 -0.29
C SER A 21 -18.28 28.44 -1.69
N VAL A 22 -17.27 28.04 -2.49
CA VAL A 22 -16.97 28.59 -3.81
C VAL A 22 -17.08 27.55 -4.92
N ALA A 23 -17.00 26.26 -4.59
CA ALA A 23 -17.05 25.15 -5.53
C ALA A 23 -18.13 24.16 -5.15
N ARG A 24 -18.88 23.65 -6.13
CA ARG A 24 -19.86 22.57 -5.92
C ARG A 24 -19.18 21.22 -5.75
N ASP A 25 -19.95 20.24 -5.29
CA ASP A 25 -19.54 18.84 -5.25
C ASP A 25 -19.24 18.31 -6.67
N THR A 26 -18.25 17.44 -6.79
CA THR A 26 -17.78 16.89 -8.07
C THR A 26 -17.44 15.40 -7.97
N THR A 27 -17.34 14.74 -9.12
CA THR A 27 -16.98 13.31 -9.22
C THR A 27 -15.72 13.10 -10.09
N PRO A 28 -14.53 13.53 -9.64
CA PRO A 28 -13.29 13.38 -10.43
C PRO A 28 -12.72 11.96 -10.38
N GLU A 29 -13.03 11.16 -9.35
CA GLU A 29 -12.60 9.77 -9.22
C GLU A 29 -13.52 8.85 -10.02
N LEU A 30 -12.97 8.11 -10.98
CA LEU A 30 -13.73 7.13 -11.78
C LEU A 30 -13.19 5.72 -11.61
N SER A 31 -14.09 4.77 -11.43
CA SER A 31 -13.83 3.35 -11.27
C SER A 31 -14.42 2.60 -12.46
N TRP A 32 -13.60 1.78 -13.13
CA TRP A 32 -13.99 1.01 -14.31
C TRP A 32 -13.80 -0.48 -14.06
N LEU A 33 -14.67 -1.29 -14.65
CA LEU A 33 -14.59 -2.75 -14.65
C LEU A 33 -14.40 -3.25 -16.07
N SER A 34 -13.44 -4.16 -16.26
CA SER A 34 -13.32 -4.98 -17.47
C SER A 34 -13.74 -6.42 -17.14
N GLY A 35 -14.57 -7.00 -18.00
CA GLY A 35 -15.10 -8.35 -17.86
C GLY A 35 -16.37 -8.46 -16.99
N THR A 36 -16.76 -9.70 -16.68
CA THR A 36 -18.02 -10.02 -15.99
C THR A 36 -17.74 -10.48 -14.56
N LEU A 37 -17.50 -9.54 -13.64
CA LEU A 37 -17.42 -9.80 -12.21
C LEU A 37 -18.68 -9.27 -11.52
N ASP A 38 -19.15 -9.97 -10.49
CA ASP A 38 -20.17 -9.42 -9.59
C ASP A 38 -19.47 -8.43 -8.65
N VAL A 39 -19.68 -7.14 -8.90
CA VAL A 39 -19.01 -6.04 -8.20
C VAL A 39 -20.06 -5.07 -7.68
N SER A 40 -19.86 -4.57 -6.47
CA SER A 40 -20.58 -3.40 -5.96
C SER A 40 -19.62 -2.26 -5.68
N TRP A 41 -20.02 -1.06 -6.05
CA TRP A 41 -19.30 0.19 -5.82
C TRP A 41 -20.09 1.05 -4.83
N ARG A 42 -19.39 1.79 -3.96
CA ARG A 42 -19.99 2.81 -3.11
C ARG A 42 -18.98 3.92 -2.80
N SER A 43 -19.47 5.14 -2.68
CA SER A 43 -18.75 6.24 -2.05
C SER A 43 -19.08 6.23 -0.56
N GLU A 44 -18.06 6.24 0.30
CA GLU A 44 -18.22 6.38 1.74
C GLU A 44 -18.32 7.88 2.08
N GLU A 45 -19.19 8.23 3.03
CA GLU A 45 -19.29 9.62 3.51
C GLU A 45 -18.12 10.03 4.44
N VAL A 46 -17.15 9.13 4.64
CA VAL A 46 -15.95 9.37 5.44
C VAL A 46 -14.86 9.95 4.54
N ASP A 47 -14.37 11.13 4.92
CA ASP A 47 -13.39 11.89 4.12
C ASP A 47 -11.96 11.86 4.70
N LEU A 48 -11.79 11.19 5.86
CA LEU A 48 -10.53 11.08 6.61
C LEU A 48 -9.78 12.41 6.81
N GLY A 49 -10.52 13.53 6.84
CA GLY A 49 -9.94 14.87 6.97
C GLY A 49 -9.51 15.53 5.66
N SER A 50 -9.93 15.00 4.50
CA SER A 50 -9.76 15.60 3.17
C SER A 50 -11.10 16.09 2.58
N ASP A 51 -11.09 16.64 1.37
CA ASP A 51 -12.31 16.95 0.59
C ASP A 51 -12.73 15.77 -0.32
N HIS A 52 -12.02 14.64 -0.29
CA HIS A 52 -12.30 13.44 -1.07
C HIS A 52 -12.99 12.37 -0.23
N SER A 53 -13.96 11.67 -0.83
CA SER A 53 -14.68 10.54 -0.23
C SER A 53 -13.89 9.25 -0.43
N GLU A 54 -13.88 8.36 0.55
CA GLU A 54 -13.34 7.01 0.39
C GLU A 54 -14.22 6.21 -0.59
N ILE A 55 -13.60 5.40 -1.46
CA ILE A 55 -14.31 4.58 -2.45
C ILE A 55 -14.17 3.11 -2.09
N GLY A 56 -15.31 2.46 -1.85
CA GLY A 56 -15.39 1.03 -1.57
C GLY A 56 -15.79 0.25 -2.82
N ILE A 57 -14.95 -0.70 -3.24
CA ILE A 57 -15.28 -1.65 -4.31
C ILE A 57 -15.24 -3.06 -3.72
N THR A 58 -16.38 -3.74 -3.73
CA THR A 58 -16.48 -5.14 -3.32
C THR A 58 -16.58 -6.02 -4.54
N VAL A 59 -15.61 -6.90 -4.72
CA VAL A 59 -15.62 -7.93 -5.78
C VAL A 59 -16.05 -9.26 -5.17
N ARG A 60 -17.20 -9.79 -5.59
CA ARG A 60 -17.69 -11.09 -5.15
C ARG A 60 -17.03 -12.19 -5.98
N GLY A 61 -15.99 -12.79 -5.42
CA GLY A 61 -15.37 -13.99 -5.97
C GLY A 61 -16.16 -15.26 -5.67
N SER A 62 -15.86 -16.33 -6.42
CA SER A 62 -16.17 -17.69 -5.97
C SER A 62 -15.41 -17.99 -4.67
N ARG A 63 -15.90 -18.97 -3.88
CA ARG A 63 -15.34 -19.31 -2.54
C ARG A 63 -13.82 -19.22 -2.52
N TYR A 64 -13.30 -18.22 -1.80
CA TYR A 64 -11.87 -18.07 -1.58
C TYR A 64 -11.35 -19.37 -0.97
N ARG A 65 -10.48 -20.08 -1.70
CA ARG A 65 -9.67 -21.15 -1.13
C ARG A 65 -8.33 -20.52 -0.77
N ALA A 66 -8.09 -20.33 0.52
CA ALA A 66 -6.78 -19.91 1.00
C ALA A 66 -5.73 -20.87 0.44
N VAL A 67 -4.83 -20.33 -0.40
CA VAL A 67 -3.63 -21.07 -0.78
C VAL A 67 -2.71 -20.97 0.42
N LEU A 68 -2.77 -21.98 1.28
CA LEU A 68 -1.82 -22.13 2.38
C LEU A 68 -0.43 -22.30 1.75
N GLY A 69 0.49 -21.46 2.17
CA GLY A 69 1.82 -21.34 1.59
C GLY A 69 2.81 -20.83 2.61
N THR A 70 3.86 -20.15 2.14
CA THR A 70 4.86 -19.56 3.03
C THR A 70 4.70 -18.05 3.02
N ALA A 71 4.39 -17.45 4.17
CA ALA A 71 4.34 -16.00 4.35
C ALA A 71 5.71 -15.49 4.83
N ARG A 72 6.16 -14.36 4.29
CA ARG A 72 7.35 -13.64 4.77
C ARG A 72 6.91 -12.54 5.73
N ILE A 73 7.25 -12.67 7.00
CA ILE A 73 6.94 -11.69 8.04
C ILE A 73 8.22 -11.01 8.50
N THR A 74 8.30 -9.70 8.28
CA THR A 74 9.42 -8.87 8.74
C THR A 74 9.12 -8.27 10.10
N ASN A 75 10.03 -8.43 11.07
CA ASN A 75 9.96 -7.70 12.32
C ASN A 75 10.53 -6.27 12.13
N TRP A 76 9.64 -5.34 11.78
CA TRP A 76 10.00 -3.96 11.46
C TRP A 76 10.64 -3.21 12.63
N ASP A 77 10.24 -3.49 13.88
CA ASP A 77 10.80 -2.82 15.05
C ASP A 77 12.25 -3.22 15.29
N LYS A 78 12.57 -4.51 15.14
CA LYS A 78 13.95 -4.99 15.25
C LYS A 78 14.81 -4.47 14.10
N MET A 79 14.26 -4.43 12.89
CA MET A 79 14.97 -3.92 11.72
C MET A 79 15.31 -2.43 11.86
N ARG A 80 14.36 -1.60 12.29
CA ARG A 80 14.60 -0.15 12.51
C ARG A 80 15.65 0.11 13.59
N LYS A 81 15.56 -0.58 14.73
CA LYS A 81 16.55 -0.45 15.80
C LYS A 81 17.96 -0.84 15.34
N PHE A 82 18.07 -1.93 14.59
CA PHE A 82 19.33 -2.36 14.02
C PHE A 82 19.93 -1.33 13.06
N THR A 83 19.13 -0.70 12.20
CA THR A 83 19.62 0.34 11.29
C THR A 83 20.07 1.59 12.07
N GLN A 84 19.31 2.01 13.08
CA GLN A 84 19.67 3.16 13.93
C GLN A 84 20.98 2.93 14.69
N GLU A 85 21.17 1.74 15.28
CA GLU A 85 22.41 1.37 15.98
C GLU A 85 23.64 1.32 15.05
N GLN A 86 23.44 1.04 13.75
CA GLN A 86 24.51 1.09 12.75
C GLN A 86 24.86 2.53 12.33
N GLU A 87 23.90 3.44 12.39
CA GLU A 87 24.11 4.88 12.13
C GLU A 87 24.73 5.60 13.36
N GLU A 88 24.46 5.14 14.58
CA GLU A 88 24.94 5.75 15.84
C GLU A 88 26.26 5.14 16.38
N ALA A 89 26.90 4.22 15.66
CA ALA A 89 28.17 3.62 16.10
C ALA A 89 29.26 4.71 16.27
N PRO A 90 30.03 4.72 17.38
CA PRO A 90 30.91 5.84 17.70
C PRO A 90 31.99 6.05 16.62
N GLU A 91 32.06 7.28 16.11
CA GLU A 91 33.17 7.81 15.31
C GLU A 91 34.45 7.89 16.18
N GLU A 92 35.04 6.76 16.56
CA GLU A 92 36.42 6.77 17.04
C GLU A 92 37.38 6.48 15.88
N GLU A 93 38.06 7.56 15.47
CA GLU A 93 39.23 7.64 14.59
C GLU A 93 39.01 7.42 13.07
N SER A 94 38.45 8.43 12.39
CA SER A 94 39.13 9.03 11.23
C SER A 94 38.46 10.35 10.82
N GLU A 95 39.24 11.43 10.75
CA GLU A 95 38.83 12.76 10.23
C GLU A 95 38.53 12.74 8.70
N GLN A 96 38.01 11.63 8.17
CA GLN A 96 37.79 11.38 6.73
C GLN A 96 36.50 10.59 6.44
N ALA A 97 35.55 10.51 7.38
CA ALA A 97 34.26 9.85 7.15
C ALA A 97 33.25 10.80 6.46
N GLU A 98 33.60 11.37 5.31
CA GLU A 98 32.58 11.84 4.37
C GLU A 98 31.88 10.60 3.80
N ILE A 99 30.74 10.24 4.39
CA ILE A 99 29.88 9.15 3.93
C ILE A 99 29.28 9.56 2.58
N HIS A 100 30.02 9.32 1.50
CA HIS A 100 29.44 9.14 0.18
C HIS A 100 29.06 7.66 -0.01
N GLN A 101 28.24 7.13 0.90
CA GLN A 101 27.55 5.87 0.60
C GLN A 101 26.61 6.15 -0.56
N THR A 102 26.86 5.50 -1.69
CA THR A 102 25.98 5.66 -2.85
C THR A 102 24.59 5.10 -2.50
N TYR A 103 23.55 5.62 -3.15
CA TYR A 103 22.19 5.09 -2.96
C TYR A 103 22.12 3.57 -3.17
N ALA A 104 22.90 3.03 -4.11
CA ALA A 104 22.94 1.60 -4.39
C ALA A 104 23.50 0.78 -3.21
N GLU A 105 24.54 1.27 -2.55
CA GLU A 105 25.14 0.63 -1.37
C GLU A 105 24.19 0.70 -0.19
N TRP A 106 23.60 1.87 0.07
CA TRP A 106 22.58 2.04 1.09
C TRP A 106 21.39 1.09 0.87
N ALA A 107 20.84 1.03 -0.35
CA ALA A 107 19.74 0.14 -0.68
C ALA A 107 20.09 -1.35 -0.52
N SER A 108 21.34 -1.72 -0.83
CA SER A 108 21.85 -3.07 -0.60
C SER A 108 21.88 -3.43 0.89
N ASP A 109 22.33 -2.50 1.74
CA ASP A 109 22.38 -2.72 3.19
C ASP A 109 20.98 -2.77 3.81
N GLN A 110 20.05 -1.93 3.34
CA GLN A 110 18.63 -2.04 3.73
C GLN A 110 18.04 -3.40 3.34
N LYS A 111 18.37 -3.91 2.15
CA LYS A 111 17.92 -5.24 1.71
C LYS A 111 18.47 -6.35 2.60
N LYS A 112 19.76 -6.31 2.97
CA LYS A 112 20.37 -7.28 3.89
C LYS A 112 19.71 -7.23 5.27
N ALA A 113 19.46 -6.02 5.80
CA ALA A 113 18.76 -5.84 7.07
C ALA A 113 17.34 -6.42 6.99
N LEU A 114 16.62 -6.15 5.90
CA LEU A 114 15.29 -6.71 5.66
C LEU A 114 15.32 -8.24 5.68
N GLU A 115 16.24 -8.88 4.95
CA GLU A 115 16.38 -10.34 4.92
C GLU A 115 16.70 -10.91 6.30
N LYS A 116 17.56 -10.26 7.08
CA LYS A 116 17.93 -10.68 8.45
C LYS A 116 16.75 -10.72 9.42
N PHE A 117 15.83 -9.77 9.29
CA PHE A 117 14.67 -9.65 10.19
C PHE A 117 13.37 -10.18 9.57
N THR A 118 13.44 -10.80 8.39
CA THR A 118 12.31 -11.48 7.75
C THR A 118 12.36 -12.96 8.07
N GLN A 119 11.24 -13.48 8.56
CA GLN A 119 11.06 -14.90 8.81
C GLN A 119 10.01 -15.45 7.85
N GLU A 120 10.25 -16.67 7.41
CA GLU A 120 9.28 -17.44 6.63
C GLU A 120 8.44 -18.28 7.59
N ILE A 121 7.13 -18.08 7.57
CA ILE A 121 6.17 -18.80 8.39
C ILE A 121 5.24 -19.55 7.45
N THR A 122 5.09 -20.85 7.68
CA THR A 122 4.10 -21.66 6.97
C THR A 122 2.70 -21.26 7.45
N THR A 123 1.86 -20.78 6.55
CA THR A 123 0.48 -20.46 6.88
C THR A 123 -0.31 -21.76 7.00
N THR A 124 -1.09 -21.88 8.07
CA THR A 124 -1.95 -23.04 8.33
C THR A 124 -3.39 -22.58 8.47
N SER A 125 -4.34 -23.51 8.51
CA SER A 125 -5.75 -23.16 8.73
C SER A 125 -6.02 -22.48 10.09
N GLN A 126 -5.07 -22.53 11.03
CA GLN A 126 -5.17 -21.88 12.35
C GLN A 126 -4.36 -20.58 12.45
N THR A 127 -3.36 -20.41 11.57
CA THR A 127 -2.52 -19.21 11.48
C THR A 127 -2.52 -18.75 10.02
N PRO A 128 -3.54 -17.96 9.61
CA PRO A 128 -3.65 -17.47 8.25
C PRO A 128 -2.54 -16.50 7.88
#